data_AF-W2NG18-F1
#
_entry.id   AF-W2NG18-F1
#
_cell.length_a   1.000
_cell.length_b   1.000
_cell.length_c   1.000
_cell.angle_alpha   90.00
_cell.angle_beta   90.00
_cell.angle_gamma   90.00
#
_symmetry.space_group_name_H-M   'P 1'
#
loop_
_entity.id
_entity.type
_entity.pdbx_description
1 polymer ?
#
loop_
_entity_poly.entity_id
_entity_poly.type
_entity_poly.pdbx_seq_one_letter_code
_entity_poly.pdbx_strand_id
1 'polypeptide(L)'
;MSDAERARLRKANMSSSQRERTRLKNAERQRLRRTQRKAEEVEADRERNRLSHQAQRSLRTQVTREHECEQQVSRLSLQTEADCAALRERDTEARALRRSQQTKDERTEEREANAVVQATRRSQQTDDERHVERDADRERHTNAREQQSDESRDAQRERDRERHEIRRALQTEGECEEERERVRERRRTTRHRDVLANHEDFRPSMVTGPNVDEENRRHRPSPTTVCAHCNAWKWPGESK
;
A
#
# COMPACT_ATOMS: atom_id res chain seq x y z
N MET A 1 -64.13 -17.71 18.35
CA MET A 1 -64.42 -16.37 17.80
C MET A 1 -63.93 -15.31 18.77
N SER A 2 -62.76 -14.74 18.52
CA SER A 2 -62.22 -13.67 19.37
C SER A 2 -62.98 -12.35 19.17
N ASP A 3 -62.88 -11.43 20.13
CA ASP A 3 -63.50 -10.10 20.00
C ASP A 3 -62.94 -9.28 18.84
N ALA A 4 -61.68 -9.49 18.51
CA ALA A 4 -61.05 -8.89 17.33
C ALA A 4 -61.67 -9.41 16.02
N GLU A 5 -61.93 -10.72 15.93
CA GLU A 5 -62.57 -11.36 14.77
C GLU A 5 -64.03 -10.91 14.62
N ARG A 6 -64.79 -10.85 15.72
CA ARG A 6 -66.16 -10.31 15.72
C ARG A 6 -66.20 -8.84 15.28
N ALA A 7 -65.25 -8.02 15.73
CA ALA A 7 -65.15 -6.62 15.31
C ALA A 7 -64.77 -6.47 13.83
N ARG A 8 -63.90 -7.34 13.30
CA ARG A 8 -63.55 -7.37 11.86
C ARG A 8 -64.77 -7.72 11.00
N LEU A 9 -65.52 -8.77 11.37
CA LEU A 9 -66.74 -9.18 10.67
C LEU A 9 -67.83 -8.10 10.70
N ARG A 10 -68.05 -7.46 11.86
CA ARG A 10 -68.97 -6.33 11.98
C ARG A 10 -68.57 -5.16 11.09
N LYS A 11 -67.27 -4.81 11.04
CA LYS A 11 -66.76 -3.74 10.17
C LYS A 11 -66.92 -4.08 8.69
N ALA A 12 -66.66 -5.33 8.30
CA ALA A 12 -66.83 -5.81 6.93
C ALA A 12 -68.29 -5.72 6.49
N ASN A 13 -69.23 -6.09 7.38
CA ASN A 13 -70.68 -6.11 7.12
C ASN A 13 -71.37 -4.73 7.27
N MET A 14 -70.64 -3.64 7.54
CA MET A 14 -71.24 -2.31 7.58
C MET A 14 -71.54 -1.78 6.17
N SER A 15 -72.73 -1.18 6.00
CA SER A 15 -73.05 -0.40 4.80
C SER A 15 -72.21 0.88 4.70
N SER A 16 -72.09 1.47 3.51
CA SER A 16 -71.36 2.73 3.28
C SER A 16 -71.84 3.86 4.21
N SER A 17 -73.16 4.03 4.34
CA SER A 17 -73.79 5.00 5.26
C SER A 17 -73.46 4.73 6.74
N GLN A 18 -73.38 3.46 7.16
CA GLN A 18 -72.99 3.10 8.53
C GLN A 18 -71.49 3.37 8.78
N ARG A 19 -70.64 3.07 7.79
CA ARG A 19 -69.20 3.37 7.84
C ARG A 19 -68.94 4.86 7.96
N GLU A 20 -69.64 5.67 7.17
CA GLU A 20 -69.51 7.12 7.18
C GLU A 20 -69.95 7.73 8.52
N ARG A 21 -71.13 7.34 9.04
CA ARG A 21 -71.57 7.77 10.37
C ARG A 21 -70.58 7.39 11.47
N THR A 22 -69.95 6.23 11.37
CA THR A 22 -68.92 5.79 12.32
C THR A 22 -67.63 6.61 12.19
N ARG A 23 -67.21 6.96 10.97
CA ARG A 23 -66.07 7.86 10.73
C ARG A 23 -66.32 9.25 11.30
N LEU A 24 -67.49 9.83 11.07
CA LEU A 24 -67.87 11.14 11.59
C LEU A 24 -67.88 11.16 13.12
N LYS A 25 -68.52 10.18 13.76
CA LYS A 25 -68.52 10.05 15.23
C LYS A 25 -67.11 9.86 15.80
N ASN A 26 -66.26 9.09 15.13
CA ASN A 26 -64.87 8.92 15.56
C ASN A 26 -64.04 10.19 15.38
N ALA A 27 -64.25 10.93 14.30
CA ALA A 27 -63.60 12.21 14.05
C ALA A 27 -64.02 13.26 15.10
N GLU A 28 -65.31 13.31 15.45
CA GLU A 28 -65.83 14.17 16.52
C GLU A 28 -65.22 13.82 17.87
N ARG A 29 -65.20 12.53 18.25
CA ARG A 29 -64.50 12.05 19.45
C ARG A 29 -63.02 12.42 19.44
N GLN A 30 -62.37 12.36 18.29
CA GLN A 30 -60.97 12.74 18.15
C GLN A 30 -60.77 14.25 18.31
N ARG A 31 -61.69 15.09 17.80
CA ARG A 31 -61.66 16.55 17.99
C ARG A 31 -61.81 16.90 19.47
N LEU A 32 -62.77 16.31 20.18
CA LEU A 32 -62.96 16.53 21.62
C LEU A 32 -61.74 16.09 22.43
N ARG A 33 -61.11 14.95 22.07
CA ARG A 33 -59.85 14.54 22.69
C ARG A 33 -58.74 15.56 22.44
N ARG A 34 -58.64 16.13 21.24
CA ARG A 34 -57.63 17.14 20.92
C ARG A 34 -57.81 18.43 21.73
N THR A 35 -59.04 18.86 21.98
CA THR A 35 -59.30 20.07 22.79
C THR A 35 -59.02 19.87 24.28
N GLN A 36 -59.05 18.63 24.77
CA GLN A 36 -58.78 18.29 26.18
C GLN A 36 -57.32 17.91 26.47
N ARG A 37 -56.44 17.91 25.46
CA ARG A 37 -55.03 17.52 25.62
C ARG A 37 -54.21 18.58 26.32
N LYS A 38 -53.31 18.13 27.18
CA LYS A 38 -52.26 18.96 27.78
C LYS A 38 -51.17 19.26 26.73
N ALA A 39 -50.48 20.39 26.89
CA ALA A 39 -49.41 20.81 25.99
C ALA A 39 -48.29 19.76 25.87
N GLU A 40 -47.93 19.09 26.98
CA GLU A 40 -46.91 18.04 27.03
C GLU A 40 -47.26 16.83 26.14
N GLU A 41 -48.53 16.40 26.12
CA GLU A 41 -48.98 15.29 25.27
C GLU A 41 -48.96 15.65 23.79
N VAL A 42 -49.20 16.93 23.46
CA VAL A 42 -49.14 17.43 22.08
C VAL A 42 -47.68 17.45 21.59
N GLU A 43 -46.74 17.88 22.42
CA GLU A 43 -45.31 17.84 22.09
C GLU A 43 -44.79 16.41 21.94
N ALA A 44 -45.17 15.49 22.84
CA ALA A 44 -44.82 14.08 22.72
C ALA A 44 -45.37 13.44 21.42
N ASP A 45 -46.59 13.79 21.00
CA ASP A 45 -47.15 13.37 19.71
C ASP A 45 -46.37 13.94 18.52
N ARG A 46 -45.96 15.22 18.59
CA ARG A 46 -45.16 15.87 17.54
C ARG A 46 -43.79 15.23 17.42
N GLU A 47 -43.13 14.92 18.53
CA GLU A 47 -41.83 14.25 18.55
C GLU A 47 -41.94 12.82 18.00
N ARG A 48 -42.95 12.04 18.41
CA ARG A 48 -43.23 10.72 17.83
C ARG A 48 -43.44 10.78 16.33
N ASN A 49 -44.22 11.75 15.84
CA ASN A 49 -44.42 11.94 14.40
C ASN A 49 -43.13 12.33 13.69
N ARG A 50 -42.30 13.21 14.29
CA ARG A 50 -41.00 13.61 13.74
C ARG A 50 -40.08 12.39 13.59
N LEU A 51 -39.94 11.58 14.64
CA LEU A 51 -39.12 10.37 14.64
C LEU A 51 -39.65 9.34 13.65
N SER A 52 -40.98 9.14 13.59
CA SER A 52 -41.61 8.24 12.61
C SER A 52 -41.33 8.69 11.17
N HIS A 53 -41.45 9.98 10.87
CA HIS A 53 -41.14 10.51 9.54
C HIS A 53 -39.64 10.41 9.21
N GLN A 54 -38.76 10.62 10.19
CA GLN A 54 -37.33 10.44 10.02
C GLN A 54 -37.00 8.98 9.71
N ALA A 55 -37.51 8.03 10.50
CA ALA A 55 -37.33 6.60 10.28
C ALA A 55 -37.85 6.16 8.90
N GLN A 56 -39.03 6.66 8.49
CA GLN A 56 -39.58 6.35 7.18
C GLN A 56 -38.72 6.89 6.03
N ARG A 57 -38.16 8.10 6.17
CA ARG A 57 -37.23 8.66 5.18
C ARG A 57 -35.95 7.84 5.10
N SER A 58 -35.36 7.49 6.25
CA SER A 58 -34.15 6.66 6.30
C SER A 58 -34.37 5.30 5.66
N LEU A 59 -35.50 4.64 5.95
CA LEU A 59 -35.85 3.36 5.33
C LEU A 59 -36.04 3.49 3.82
N ARG A 60 -36.70 4.54 3.33
CA ARG A 60 -36.83 4.78 1.88
C ARG A 60 -35.47 4.95 1.21
N THR A 61 -34.58 5.75 1.80
CA THR A 61 -33.22 5.94 1.28
C THR A 61 -32.41 4.66 1.32
N GLN A 62 -32.59 3.83 2.35
CA GLN A 62 -31.92 2.54 2.46
C GLN A 62 -32.42 1.59 1.36
N VAL A 63 -33.73 1.44 1.20
CA VAL A 63 -34.34 0.59 0.16
C VAL A 63 -33.90 1.03 -1.24
N THR A 64 -33.81 2.35 -1.52
CA THR A 64 -33.32 2.80 -2.83
C THR A 64 -31.87 2.42 -3.07
N ARG A 65 -31.00 2.55 -2.05
CA ARG A 65 -29.59 2.16 -2.16
C ARG A 65 -29.42 0.66 -2.31
N GLU A 66 -30.17 -0.12 -1.54
CA GLU A 66 -30.17 -1.58 -1.64
C GLU A 66 -30.61 -2.01 -3.04
N HIS A 67 -31.66 -1.39 -3.58
CA HIS A 67 -32.12 -1.66 -4.94
C HIS A 67 -31.07 -1.29 -6.00
N GLU A 68 -30.37 -0.15 -5.86
CA GLU A 68 -29.25 0.22 -6.74
C GLU A 68 -28.10 -0.80 -6.66
N CYS A 69 -27.76 -1.27 -5.47
CA CYS A 69 -26.75 -2.31 -5.26
C CYS A 69 -27.18 -3.64 -5.91
N GLU A 70 -28.43 -4.07 -5.72
CA GLU A 70 -28.97 -5.28 -6.33
C GLU A 70 -28.97 -5.21 -7.86
N GLN A 71 -29.34 -4.06 -8.43
CA GLN A 71 -29.26 -3.83 -9.87
C GLN A 71 -27.81 -3.90 -10.38
N GLN A 72 -26.86 -3.32 -9.65
CA GLN A 72 -25.44 -3.41 -10.02
C GLN A 72 -24.92 -4.84 -9.98
N VAL A 73 -25.24 -5.59 -8.93
CA VAL A 73 -24.87 -7.01 -8.80
C VAL A 73 -25.49 -7.83 -9.91
N SER A 74 -26.77 -7.61 -10.21
CA SER A 74 -27.47 -8.27 -11.32
C SER A 74 -26.80 -7.96 -12.66
N ARG A 75 -26.44 -6.70 -12.91
CA ARG A 75 -25.72 -6.29 -14.12
C ARG A 75 -24.35 -6.95 -14.22
N LEU A 76 -23.60 -7.04 -13.13
CA LEU A 76 -22.30 -7.72 -13.09
C LEU A 76 -22.44 -9.24 -13.30
N SER A 77 -23.50 -9.86 -12.77
CA SER A 77 -23.74 -11.30 -12.95
C SER A 77 -24.10 -11.68 -14.38
N LEU A 78 -24.62 -10.73 -15.17
CA LEU A 78 -24.96 -10.91 -16.58
C LEU A 78 -23.82 -10.47 -17.52
N GLN A 79 -22.74 -9.87 -16.99
CA GLN A 79 -21.61 -9.49 -17.82
C GLN A 79 -20.82 -10.72 -18.26
N THR A 80 -20.60 -10.81 -19.57
CA THR A 80 -19.71 -11.80 -20.14
C THR A 80 -18.28 -11.30 -20.13
N GLU A 81 -17.31 -12.21 -20.26
CA GLU A 81 -15.90 -11.83 -20.42
C GLU A 81 -15.67 -10.92 -21.64
N ALA A 82 -16.48 -11.09 -22.70
CA ALA A 82 -16.47 -10.23 -23.88
C ALA A 82 -16.91 -8.79 -23.56
N ASP A 83 -17.94 -8.61 -22.72
CA ASP A 83 -18.37 -7.29 -22.27
C ASP A 83 -17.29 -6.60 -21.42
N CYS A 84 -16.63 -7.36 -20.55
CA CYS A 84 -15.49 -6.88 -19.77
C CYS A 84 -14.30 -6.50 -20.67
N ALA A 85 -14.02 -7.28 -21.71
CA ALA A 85 -12.98 -6.98 -22.69
C ALA A 85 -13.30 -5.70 -23.47
N ALA A 86 -14.51 -5.57 -23.99
CA ALA A 86 -14.97 -4.38 -24.71
C ALA A 86 -14.96 -3.11 -23.84
N LEU A 87 -15.19 -3.24 -22.53
CA LEU A 87 -15.04 -2.13 -21.58
C LEU A 87 -13.56 -1.71 -21.43
N ARG A 88 -12.66 -2.68 -21.27
CA ARG A 88 -11.22 -2.40 -21.19
C ARG A 88 -10.69 -1.77 -22.47
N GLU A 89 -11.12 -2.26 -23.62
CA GLU A 89 -10.75 -1.70 -24.93
C GLU A 89 -11.19 -0.23 -25.02
N ARG A 90 -12.46 0.07 -24.73
CA ARG A 90 -12.95 1.46 -24.68
C ARG A 90 -12.16 2.33 -23.71
N ASP A 91 -11.81 1.83 -22.53
CA ASP A 91 -10.99 2.56 -21.57
C ASP A 91 -9.57 2.81 -22.09
N THR A 92 -8.97 1.84 -22.77
CA THR A 92 -7.66 2.00 -23.39
C THR A 92 -7.68 3.00 -24.55
N GLU A 93 -8.71 2.96 -25.39
CA GLU A 93 -8.92 3.91 -26.48
C GLU A 93 -9.16 5.31 -25.93
N ALA A 94 -10.02 5.46 -24.93
CA ALA A 94 -10.28 6.75 -24.29
C ALA A 94 -9.00 7.33 -23.66
N ARG A 95 -8.16 6.48 -23.04
CA ARG A 95 -6.84 6.91 -22.53
C ARG A 95 -5.90 7.32 -23.66
N ALA A 96 -5.85 6.57 -24.76
CA ALA A 96 -5.02 6.88 -25.92
C ALA A 96 -5.44 8.18 -26.60
N LEU A 97 -6.75 8.40 -26.76
CA LEU A 97 -7.33 9.66 -27.28
C LEU A 97 -7.01 10.85 -26.37
N ARG A 98 -7.16 10.70 -25.05
CA ARG A 98 -6.75 11.77 -24.13
C ARG A 98 -5.27 12.10 -24.29
N ARG A 99 -4.39 11.10 -24.37
CA ARG A 99 -2.96 11.30 -24.58
C ARG A 99 -2.61 11.92 -25.92
N SER A 100 -3.36 11.64 -26.99
CA SER A 100 -3.10 12.22 -28.31
C SER A 100 -3.55 13.68 -28.40
N GLN A 101 -4.57 14.06 -27.63
CA GLN A 101 -5.09 15.43 -27.55
C GLN A 101 -4.31 16.33 -26.58
N GLN A 102 -3.49 15.74 -25.70
CA GLN A 102 -2.69 16.48 -24.74
C GLN A 102 -1.64 17.37 -25.41
N THR A 103 -1.53 18.60 -24.91
CA THR A 103 -0.47 19.54 -25.24
C THR A 103 0.89 19.08 -24.68
N LYS A 104 1.97 19.77 -25.06
CA LYS A 104 3.30 19.48 -24.50
C LYS A 104 3.38 19.87 -23.02
N ASP A 105 2.73 20.95 -22.63
CA ASP A 105 2.77 21.46 -21.26
C ASP A 105 2.01 20.53 -20.31
N GLU A 106 0.80 20.10 -20.69
CA GLU A 106 0.03 19.09 -19.94
C GLU A 106 0.81 17.78 -19.76
N ARG A 107 1.52 17.32 -20.80
CA ARG A 107 2.38 16.13 -20.70
C ARG A 107 3.56 16.34 -19.75
N THR A 108 4.06 17.56 -19.64
CA THR A 108 5.16 17.89 -18.74
C THR A 108 4.66 17.94 -17.31
N GLU A 109 3.52 18.58 -17.05
CA GLU A 109 2.84 18.59 -15.75
C GLU A 109 2.49 17.18 -15.27
N GLU A 110 1.94 16.31 -16.14
CA GLU A 110 1.65 14.92 -15.79
C GLU A 110 2.93 14.15 -15.41
N ARG A 111 4.06 14.41 -16.07
CA ARG A 111 5.36 13.80 -15.73
C ARG A 111 5.89 14.31 -14.40
N GLU A 112 5.78 15.60 -14.12
CA GLU A 112 6.20 16.20 -12.86
C GLU A 112 5.36 15.68 -11.69
N ALA A 113 4.03 15.62 -11.86
CA ALA A 113 3.14 15.02 -10.88
C ALA A 113 3.48 13.54 -10.61
N ASN A 114 3.72 12.76 -11.67
CA ASN A 114 4.19 11.38 -11.52
C ASN A 114 5.54 11.29 -10.82
N ALA A 115 6.49 12.19 -11.10
CA ALA A 115 7.78 12.23 -10.43
C ALA A 115 7.62 12.51 -8.93
N VAL A 116 6.73 13.43 -8.54
CA VAL A 116 6.42 13.72 -7.13
C VAL A 116 5.80 12.50 -6.44
N VAL A 117 4.86 11.82 -7.09
CA VAL A 117 4.24 10.60 -6.53
C VAL A 117 5.29 9.51 -6.32
N GLN A 118 6.17 9.28 -7.29
CA GLN A 118 7.24 8.29 -7.17
C GLN A 118 8.26 8.67 -6.10
N ALA A 119 8.66 9.94 -6.02
CA ALA A 119 9.57 10.42 -4.97
C ALA A 119 8.96 10.25 -3.57
N THR A 120 7.68 10.58 -3.42
CA THR A 120 6.93 10.42 -2.17
C THR A 120 6.82 8.95 -1.77
N ARG A 121 6.52 8.07 -2.73
CA ARG A 121 6.51 6.63 -2.47
C ARG A 121 7.88 6.14 -2.01
N ARG A 122 8.97 6.55 -2.67
CA ARG A 122 10.34 6.16 -2.32
C ARG A 122 10.80 6.67 -0.96
N SER A 123 10.35 7.86 -0.54
CA SER A 123 10.69 8.39 0.78
C SER A 123 9.97 7.67 1.93
N GLN A 124 8.81 7.09 1.64
CA GLN A 124 8.01 6.32 2.60
C GLN A 124 8.36 4.83 2.62
N GLN A 125 9.13 4.35 1.64
CA GLN A 125 9.51 2.94 1.53
C GLN A 125 10.41 2.49 2.67
N THR A 126 10.07 1.33 3.22
CA THR A 126 10.91 0.59 4.17
C THR A 126 12.13 -0.04 3.50
N ASP A 127 13.13 -0.39 4.30
CA ASP A 127 14.37 -1.00 3.81
C ASP A 127 14.12 -2.33 3.07
N ASP A 128 13.19 -3.14 3.59
CA ASP A 128 12.80 -4.42 2.99
C ASP A 128 12.11 -4.23 1.64
N GLU A 129 11.19 -3.26 1.53
CA GLU A 129 10.54 -2.92 0.25
C GLU A 129 11.56 -2.47 -0.79
N ARG A 130 12.55 -1.67 -0.38
CA ARG A 130 13.65 -1.25 -1.28
C ARG A 130 14.52 -2.43 -1.69
N HIS A 131 14.72 -3.42 -0.83
CA HIS A 131 15.46 -4.63 -1.18
C HIS A 131 14.70 -5.44 -2.24
N VAL A 132 13.41 -5.70 -2.01
CA VAL A 132 12.55 -6.44 -2.95
C VAL A 132 12.45 -5.72 -4.30
N GLU A 133 12.29 -4.40 -4.32
CA GLU A 133 12.23 -3.64 -5.57
C GLU A 133 13.55 -3.73 -6.35
N ARG A 134 14.70 -3.63 -5.67
CA ARG A 134 16.02 -3.78 -6.28
C ARG A 134 16.26 -5.18 -6.83
N ASP A 135 15.82 -6.21 -6.13
CA ASP A 135 15.94 -7.59 -6.60
C ASP A 135 15.12 -7.80 -7.87
N ALA A 136 13.88 -7.31 -7.89
CA ALA A 136 13.02 -7.35 -9.06
C ALA A 136 13.59 -6.52 -10.23
N ASP A 137 14.21 -5.37 -9.96
CA ASP A 137 14.92 -4.58 -10.98
C ASP A 137 16.13 -5.33 -11.54
N ARG A 138 16.91 -6.02 -10.70
CA ARG A 138 18.03 -6.84 -11.17
C ARG A 138 17.54 -7.95 -12.09
N GLU A 139 16.48 -8.65 -11.71
CA GLU A 139 15.87 -9.72 -12.53
C GLU A 139 15.34 -9.18 -13.87
N ARG A 140 14.65 -8.03 -13.85
CA ARG A 140 14.24 -7.35 -15.10
C ARG A 140 15.43 -7.05 -15.99
N HIS A 141 16.53 -6.55 -15.42
CA HIS A 141 17.74 -6.25 -16.15
C HIS A 141 18.44 -7.49 -16.70
N THR A 142 18.48 -8.60 -15.97
CA THR A 142 19.04 -9.86 -16.50
C THR A 142 18.21 -10.37 -17.66
N ASN A 143 16.89 -10.42 -17.51
CA ASN A 143 15.98 -10.90 -18.55
C ASN A 143 16.03 -10.02 -19.80
N ALA A 144 16.11 -8.70 -19.63
CA ALA A 144 16.25 -7.76 -20.74
C ALA A 144 17.57 -7.95 -21.50
N ARG A 145 18.67 -8.27 -20.81
CA ARG A 145 19.96 -8.55 -21.44
C ARG A 145 19.97 -9.87 -22.21
N GLU A 146 19.30 -10.90 -21.69
CA GLU A 146 19.16 -12.20 -22.36
C GLU A 146 18.35 -12.08 -23.65
N GLN A 147 17.32 -11.25 -23.66
CA GLN A 147 16.48 -11.00 -24.84
C GLN A 147 17.09 -9.98 -25.82
N GLN A 148 18.23 -9.38 -25.47
CA GLN A 148 18.86 -8.32 -26.27
C GLN A 148 19.56 -8.90 -27.51
N SER A 149 19.23 -8.34 -28.69
CA SER A 149 19.92 -8.68 -29.94
C SER A 149 21.41 -8.32 -29.90
N ASP A 150 22.22 -9.02 -30.68
CA ASP A 150 23.66 -8.74 -30.78
C ASP A 150 23.92 -7.29 -31.23
N GLU A 151 23.20 -6.79 -32.24
CA GLU A 151 23.29 -5.40 -32.70
C GLU A 151 23.02 -4.37 -31.59
N SER A 152 22.01 -4.63 -30.76
CA SER A 152 21.69 -3.77 -29.62
C SER A 152 22.77 -3.82 -28.54
N ARG A 153 23.39 -4.99 -28.34
CA ARG A 153 24.52 -5.16 -27.41
C ARG A 153 25.75 -4.41 -27.90
N ASP A 154 26.04 -4.46 -29.19
CA ASP A 154 27.19 -3.75 -29.77
C ASP A 154 26.99 -2.23 -29.73
N ALA A 155 25.81 -1.74 -30.13
CA ALA A 155 25.47 -0.33 -30.00
C ALA A 155 25.57 0.17 -28.54
N GLN A 156 25.18 -0.66 -27.56
CA GLN A 156 25.35 -0.33 -26.15
C GLN A 156 26.83 -0.25 -25.75
N ARG A 157 27.67 -1.20 -26.20
CA ARG A 157 29.12 -1.18 -25.94
C ARG A 157 29.79 0.05 -26.53
N GLU A 158 29.44 0.46 -27.74
CA GLU A 158 30.00 1.67 -28.35
C GLU A 158 29.62 2.92 -27.55
N ARG A 159 28.35 3.06 -27.14
CA ARG A 159 27.92 4.16 -26.26
C ARG A 159 28.67 4.17 -24.93
N ASP A 160 28.91 3.01 -24.34
CA ASP A 160 29.65 2.91 -23.08
C ASP A 160 31.13 3.27 -23.24
N ARG A 161 31.75 2.92 -24.39
CA ARG A 161 33.11 3.37 -24.74
C ARG A 161 33.17 4.88 -24.92
N GLU A 162 32.26 5.45 -25.70
CA GLU A 162 32.17 6.90 -25.92
C GLU A 162 32.00 7.65 -24.59
N ARG A 163 31.08 7.19 -23.72
CA ARG A 163 30.90 7.75 -22.38
C ARG A 163 32.17 7.68 -21.53
N HIS A 164 32.90 6.57 -21.63
CA HIS A 164 34.16 6.40 -20.90
C HIS A 164 35.24 7.35 -21.42
N GLU A 165 35.34 7.54 -22.74
CA GLU A 165 36.26 8.48 -23.37
C GLU A 165 35.93 9.93 -23.00
N ILE A 166 34.65 10.33 -23.07
CA ILE A 166 34.19 11.66 -22.62
C ILE A 166 34.56 11.87 -21.15
N ARG A 167 34.30 10.89 -20.28
CA ARG A 167 34.66 10.99 -18.85
C ARG A 167 36.16 11.18 -18.67
N ARG A 168 37.01 10.46 -19.43
CA ARG A 168 38.46 10.62 -19.38
C ARG A 168 38.92 11.95 -19.95
N ALA A 169 38.29 12.46 -20.99
CA ALA A 169 38.63 13.75 -21.59
C ALA A 169 38.27 14.93 -20.68
N LEU A 170 37.22 14.80 -19.88
CA LEU A 170 36.79 15.80 -18.91
C LEU A 170 37.48 15.68 -17.54
N GLN A 171 38.25 14.62 -17.32
CA GLN A 171 38.95 14.39 -16.06
C GLN A 171 40.03 15.46 -15.86
N THR A 172 40.00 16.09 -14.69
CA THR A 172 41.03 17.04 -14.29
C THR A 172 42.29 16.32 -13.81
N GLU A 173 43.45 16.99 -13.83
CA GLU A 173 44.72 16.40 -13.37
C GLU A 173 44.65 15.94 -11.89
N GLY A 174 43.90 16.66 -11.05
CA GLY A 174 43.67 16.30 -9.65
C GLY A 174 42.91 14.99 -9.49
N GLU A 175 41.81 14.82 -10.25
CA GLU A 175 41.04 13.57 -10.25
C GLU A 175 41.87 12.39 -10.80
N CYS A 176 42.74 12.65 -11.79
CA CYS A 176 43.67 11.65 -12.31
C CYS A 176 44.68 11.18 -11.24
N GLU A 177 45.24 12.10 -10.45
CA GLU A 177 46.21 11.73 -9.40
C GLU A 177 45.52 11.05 -8.21
N GLU A 178 44.30 11.46 -7.83
CA GLU A 178 43.49 10.74 -6.85
C GLU A 178 43.18 9.31 -7.29
N GLU A 179 42.82 9.10 -8.56
CA GLU A 179 42.56 7.77 -9.08
C GLU A 179 43.83 6.90 -9.04
N ARG A 180 44.98 7.47 -9.40
CA ARG A 180 46.29 6.81 -9.27
C ARG A 180 46.60 6.47 -7.83
N GLU A 181 46.31 7.34 -6.88
CA GLU A 181 46.51 7.09 -5.46
C GLU A 181 45.61 5.96 -4.95
N ARG A 182 44.33 5.94 -5.32
CA ARG A 182 43.40 4.84 -4.99
C ARG A 182 43.87 3.51 -5.58
N VAL A 183 44.45 3.51 -6.79
CA VAL A 183 45.04 2.31 -7.40
C VAL A 183 46.31 1.89 -6.66
N ARG A 184 47.19 2.82 -6.27
CA ARG A 184 48.38 2.54 -5.45
C ARG A 184 47.98 1.95 -4.10
N GLU A 185 46.98 2.50 -3.44
CA GLU A 185 46.44 2.01 -2.17
C GLU A 185 45.88 0.59 -2.32
N ARG A 186 45.02 0.34 -3.31
CA ARG A 186 44.52 -1.02 -3.61
C ARG A 186 45.66 -2.00 -3.85
N ARG A 187 46.70 -1.61 -4.60
CA ARG A 187 47.87 -2.48 -4.81
C ARG A 187 48.64 -2.72 -3.52
N ARG A 188 48.76 -1.73 -2.63
CA ARG A 188 49.38 -1.90 -1.31
C ARG A 188 48.59 -2.86 -0.43
N THR A 189 47.27 -2.72 -0.36
CA THR A 189 46.43 -3.61 0.46
C THR A 189 46.41 -5.04 -0.07
N THR A 190 46.33 -5.23 -1.39
CA THR A 190 46.47 -6.56 -2.00
C THR A 190 47.84 -7.17 -1.72
N ARG A 191 48.92 -6.42 -1.94
CA ARG A 191 50.29 -6.89 -1.62
C ARG A 191 50.46 -7.20 -0.14
N HIS A 192 49.89 -6.40 0.76
CA HIS A 192 49.98 -6.65 2.20
C HIS A 192 49.20 -7.91 2.59
N ARG A 193 48.02 -8.13 2.00
CA ARG A 193 47.25 -9.38 2.15
C ARG A 193 48.04 -10.59 1.63
N ASP A 194 48.66 -10.47 0.46
CA ASP A 194 49.44 -11.55 -0.16
C ASP A 194 50.75 -11.82 0.59
N VAL A 195 51.39 -10.79 1.16
CA VAL A 195 52.58 -10.92 2.02
C VAL A 195 52.23 -11.60 3.34
N LEU A 196 51.08 -11.29 3.95
CA LEU A 196 50.59 -11.99 5.14
C LEU A 196 50.18 -13.44 4.84
N ALA A 197 49.72 -13.73 3.62
CA ALA A 197 49.36 -15.08 3.19
C ALA A 197 50.57 -15.96 2.82
N ASN A 198 51.69 -15.37 2.39
CA ASN A 198 52.89 -16.06 1.91
C ASN A 198 54.12 -15.95 2.84
N HIS A 199 53.93 -15.63 4.12
CA HIS A 199 55.07 -15.65 5.05
C HIS A 199 55.51 -17.12 5.24
N GLU A 200 56.56 -17.56 4.53
CA GLU A 200 57.03 -18.96 4.48
C GLU A 200 57.41 -19.51 5.86
N ASP A 201 57.77 -18.63 6.78
CA ASP A 201 58.06 -18.98 8.18
C ASP A 201 56.82 -19.05 9.07
N PHE A 202 55.65 -18.53 8.65
CA PHE A 202 54.43 -18.60 9.45
C PHE A 202 53.84 -20.01 9.38
N ARG A 203 54.35 -20.89 10.23
CA ARG A 203 53.71 -22.18 10.49
C ARG A 203 52.66 -21.98 11.57
N PRO A 204 51.39 -22.38 11.35
CA PRO A 204 50.38 -22.40 12.40
C PRO A 204 50.87 -23.15 13.66
N SER A 205 51.80 -24.10 13.47
CA SER A 205 52.43 -24.85 14.54
C SER A 205 53.28 -24.03 15.52
N MET A 206 53.67 -22.80 15.17
CA MET A 206 54.43 -21.90 16.05
C MET A 206 53.52 -21.08 16.98
N VAL A 207 52.22 -21.00 16.66
CA VAL A 207 51.24 -20.35 17.51
C VAL A 207 50.96 -21.30 18.68
N THR A 208 51.53 -20.99 19.84
CA THR A 208 51.41 -21.76 21.08
C THR A 208 51.06 -20.83 22.23
N GLY A 209 50.16 -21.29 23.10
CA GLY A 209 49.72 -20.52 24.25
C GLY A 209 48.39 -21.05 24.80
N PRO A 210 48.08 -20.78 26.08
CA PRO A 210 46.87 -21.29 26.74
C PRO A 210 45.55 -20.82 26.10
N ASN A 211 45.60 -19.77 25.29
CA ASN A 211 44.46 -19.22 24.55
C ASN A 211 44.52 -19.56 23.05
N VAL A 212 45.11 -20.69 22.69
CA VAL A 212 45.17 -21.20 21.31
C VAL A 212 44.55 -22.58 21.31
N ASP A 213 43.59 -22.80 20.42
CA ASP A 213 42.93 -24.09 20.23
C ASP A 213 43.89 -25.06 19.53
N GLU A 214 44.12 -26.24 20.10
CA GLU A 214 45.14 -27.19 19.64
C GLU A 214 44.82 -27.81 18.26
N GLU A 215 43.55 -27.90 17.89
CA GLU A 215 43.10 -28.58 16.67
C GLU A 215 43.18 -27.68 15.43
N ASN A 216 42.75 -26.42 15.57
CA ASN A 216 42.72 -25.45 14.47
C ASN A 216 43.79 -24.36 14.59
N ARG A 217 44.55 -24.34 15.70
CA ARG A 217 45.61 -23.37 16.04
C ARG A 217 45.18 -21.91 15.92
N ARG A 218 43.89 -21.65 16.13
CA ARG A 218 43.32 -20.30 16.23
C ARG A 218 43.30 -19.85 17.68
N HIS A 219 43.37 -18.54 17.89
CA HIS A 219 43.19 -17.99 19.22
C HIS A 219 41.77 -18.30 19.71
N ARG A 220 41.68 -18.99 20.85
CA ARG A 220 40.44 -19.13 21.59
C ARG A 220 40.20 -17.79 22.29
N PRO A 221 39.15 -17.03 21.94
CA PRO A 221 38.82 -15.84 22.70
C PRO A 221 38.56 -16.27 24.14
N SER A 222 39.13 -15.57 25.12
CA SER A 222 38.80 -15.83 26.52
C SER A 222 37.28 -15.70 26.70
N PRO A 223 36.66 -16.51 27.57
CA PRO A 223 35.22 -16.42 27.82
C PRO A 223 34.85 -14.98 28.18
N THR A 224 33.86 -14.45 27.47
CA THR A 224 33.42 -13.07 27.57
C THR A 224 32.75 -12.85 28.92
N THR A 225 33.46 -12.20 29.84
CA THR A 225 32.88 -11.75 31.10
C THR A 225 32.06 -10.50 30.86
N VAL A 226 30.76 -10.59 31.11
CA VAL A 226 29.83 -9.46 31.04
C VAL A 226 29.75 -8.81 32.43
N CYS A 227 29.78 -7.49 32.52
CA CYS A 227 29.68 -6.77 33.78
C CYS A 227 28.27 -6.95 34.40
N ALA A 228 28.18 -7.53 35.60
CA ALA A 228 26.89 -7.75 36.27
C ALA A 228 26.11 -6.46 36.58
N HIS A 229 26.76 -5.30 36.62
CA HIS A 229 26.13 -4.02 36.94
C HIS A 229 25.56 -3.28 35.73
N CYS A 230 26.09 -3.48 34.54
CA CYS A 230 25.67 -2.71 33.36
C CYS A 230 25.55 -3.53 32.07
N ASN A 231 25.75 -4.85 32.13
CA ASN A 231 25.74 -5.77 30.99
C ASN A 231 26.69 -5.40 29.83
N ALA A 232 27.65 -4.49 30.05
CA ALA A 232 28.69 -4.20 29.08
C ALA A 232 29.75 -5.31 29.05
N TRP A 233 30.30 -5.54 27.86
CA TRP A 233 31.37 -6.52 27.64
C TRP A 233 32.68 -6.01 28.25
N LYS A 234 33.37 -6.84 29.03
CA LYS A 234 34.69 -6.51 29.58
C LYS A 234 35.79 -7.32 28.89
N TRP A 235 36.93 -6.68 28.65
CA TRP A 235 38.12 -7.36 28.16
C TRP A 235 38.76 -8.22 29.26
N PRO A 236 39.31 -9.40 28.94
CA PRO A 236 39.99 -10.25 29.91
C PRO A 236 41.32 -9.60 30.33
N GLY A 237 41.46 -9.25 31.61
CA GLY A 237 42.69 -8.66 32.16
C GLY A 237 42.50 -7.30 32.86
N GLU A 238 41.33 -6.67 32.72
CA GLU A 238 40.95 -5.54 33.57
C GLU A 238 40.57 -6.07 34.96
N SER A 239 41.57 -6.20 35.85
CA SER A 239 41.31 -6.38 37.28
C SER A 239 40.61 -5.15 37.86
N LYS A 240 39.67 -5.43 38.77
CA LYS A 240 38.79 -4.56 39.57
C LYS A 240 39.11 -3.06 39.61
#